data_AF-A0A950SCL9-F1
#
_entry.id   AF-A0A950SCL9-F1
#
_cell.length_a   1.000
_cell.length_b   1.000
_cell.length_c   1.000
_cell.angle_alpha   90.00
_cell.angle_beta   90.00
_cell.angle_gamma   90.00
#
_symmetry.space_group_name_H-M   'P 1'
#
loop_
_entity.id
_entity.type
_entity.pdbx_description
1 polymer ?
#
loop_
_entity_poly.entity_id
_entity_poly.type
_entity_poly.pdbx_seq_one_letter_code
_entity_poly.pdbx_strand_id
1 'polypeptide(L)'
;MDEFNFTAPPPVFPPAPEPAADALLFRRPADYYSTPGSTLRPLFPKWVPIGCGWAAFVFVVLLFAAGAFVPKSGAALAWLFGKIETDMTPHFAKNVTPAQKAEFAAEMKTLRASAKAGKLKLDKTQEFLKLATEVDSDEKIDQAEADKLIAVVRDVNRSVK
;
A
#
# COMPACT_ATOMS: atom_id res chain seq x y z
N MET A 1 27.26 -71.47 -43.71
CA MET A 1 27.29 -72.21 -42.42
C MET A 1 28.11 -71.33 -41.51
N ASP A 2 27.48 -70.29 -40.98
CA ASP A 2 28.13 -69.23 -40.21
C ASP A 2 28.19 -69.64 -38.74
N GLU A 3 29.42 -69.79 -38.22
CA GLU A 3 29.69 -70.07 -36.82
C GLU A 3 29.34 -68.84 -35.96
N PHE A 4 28.24 -68.93 -35.21
CA PHE A 4 27.89 -67.93 -34.20
C PHE A 4 28.83 -68.08 -33.00
N ASN A 5 29.81 -67.18 -32.93
CA ASN A 5 30.73 -67.04 -31.82
C ASN A 5 29.98 -66.44 -30.61
N PHE A 6 29.54 -67.29 -29.68
CA PHE A 6 28.92 -66.85 -28.42
C PHE A 6 30.00 -66.24 -27.51
N THR A 7 30.12 -64.92 -27.56
CA THR A 7 30.91 -64.18 -26.57
C THR A 7 30.16 -64.20 -25.24
N ALA A 8 30.74 -64.82 -24.21
CA ALA A 8 30.14 -64.88 -22.87
C ALA A 8 29.89 -63.45 -22.32
N PRO A 9 28.79 -63.21 -21.59
CA PRO A 9 28.55 -61.91 -20.97
C PRO A 9 29.64 -61.58 -19.95
N PRO A 10 30.05 -60.30 -19.80
CA PRO A 10 31.06 -59.90 -18.84
C PRO A 10 30.59 -60.25 -17.41
N PRO A 11 31.52 -60.60 -16.50
CA PRO A 11 31.17 -60.94 -15.13
C PRO A 11 30.49 -59.76 -14.44
N VAL A 12 29.32 -60.02 -13.85
CA VAL A 12 28.61 -59.04 -13.00
C VAL A 12 29.42 -58.89 -11.73
N PHE A 13 30.21 -57.82 -11.64
CA PHE A 13 30.85 -57.44 -10.39
C PHE A 13 29.75 -57.02 -9.39
N PRO A 14 29.79 -57.48 -8.13
CA PRO A 14 28.94 -56.90 -7.10
C PRO A 14 29.22 -55.39 -7.01
N PRO A 15 28.19 -54.54 -6.82
CA PRO A 15 28.43 -53.11 -6.62
C PRO A 15 29.41 -52.95 -5.45
N ALA A 16 30.45 -52.15 -5.66
CA ALA A 16 31.42 -51.86 -4.63
C ALA A 16 30.68 -51.38 -3.36
N PRO A 17 31.03 -51.87 -2.17
CA PRO A 17 30.43 -51.40 -0.93
C PRO A 17 30.60 -49.87 -0.87
N GLU A 18 29.51 -49.15 -0.67
CA GLU A 18 29.54 -47.70 -0.50
C GLU A 18 30.58 -47.36 0.58
N PRO A 19 31.48 -46.39 0.36
CA PRO A 19 32.46 -46.02 1.36
C PRO A 19 31.69 -45.62 2.63
N ALA A 20 31.98 -46.32 3.73
CA ALA A 20 31.38 -46.03 5.02
C ALA A 20 31.51 -44.52 5.28
N ALA A 21 30.38 -43.84 5.46
CA ALA A 21 30.36 -42.40 5.66
C ALA A 21 31.28 -42.07 6.83
N ASP A 22 32.41 -41.42 6.55
CA ASP A 22 33.32 -40.94 7.58
C ASP A 22 32.50 -40.13 8.59
N ALA A 23 32.54 -40.54 9.84
CA ALA A 23 31.86 -39.85 10.93
C ALA A 23 32.60 -38.52 11.18
N LEU A 24 32.28 -37.53 10.37
CA LEU A 24 32.83 -36.19 10.50
C LEU A 24 32.45 -35.63 11.88
N LEU A 25 33.44 -35.07 12.59
CA LEU A 25 33.26 -34.45 13.91
C LEU A 25 32.23 -33.30 13.92
N PHE A 26 31.90 -32.77 12.74
CA PHE A 26 30.89 -31.74 12.54
C PHE A 26 29.94 -32.14 11.41
N ARG A 27 28.64 -31.97 11.65
CA ARG A 27 27.59 -32.21 10.66
C ARG A 27 27.66 -31.11 9.59
N ARG A 28 27.76 -31.49 8.31
CA ARG A 28 27.79 -30.51 7.22
C ARG A 28 26.38 -29.92 7.04
N PRO A 29 26.27 -28.65 6.62
CA PRO A 29 24.96 -28.06 6.32
C PRO A 29 24.17 -28.87 5.28
N ALA A 30 24.84 -29.50 4.32
CA ALA A 30 24.22 -30.36 3.31
C ALA A 30 23.58 -31.62 3.89
N ASP A 31 24.12 -32.15 5.00
CA ASP A 31 23.60 -33.36 5.65
C ASP A 31 22.21 -33.12 6.25
N TYR A 32 21.80 -31.86 6.41
CA TYR A 32 20.48 -31.50 6.89
C TYR A 32 19.35 -31.91 5.94
N TYR A 33 19.57 -31.90 4.62
CA TYR A 33 18.52 -32.23 3.64
C TYR A 33 18.49 -33.71 3.26
N SER A 34 19.53 -34.47 3.64
CA SER A 34 19.67 -35.90 3.31
C SER A 34 19.39 -36.84 4.48
N THR A 35 19.16 -36.32 5.69
CA THR A 35 18.86 -37.17 6.86
C THR A 35 17.39 -37.59 6.89
N PRO A 36 17.06 -38.85 7.23
CA PRO A 36 15.69 -39.28 7.43
C PRO A 36 14.98 -38.41 8.49
N GLY A 37 13.73 -38.03 8.20
CA GLY A 37 13.02 -36.95 8.90
C GLY A 37 12.83 -37.10 10.42
N SER A 38 13.14 -38.26 11.00
CA SER A 38 13.07 -38.52 12.44
C SER A 38 14.18 -37.85 13.26
N THR A 39 15.25 -37.34 12.63
CA THR A 39 16.41 -36.73 13.32
C THR A 39 16.68 -35.27 12.93
N LEU A 40 15.73 -34.64 12.22
CA LEU A 40 15.83 -33.25 11.78
C LEU A 40 15.49 -32.30 12.94
N ARG A 41 16.46 -31.49 13.38
CA ARG A 41 16.17 -30.34 14.24
C ARG A 41 15.48 -29.26 13.41
N PRO A 42 14.34 -28.69 13.83
CA PRO A 42 13.66 -27.68 13.03
C PRO A 42 14.56 -26.45 12.77
N LEU A 43 14.70 -26.04 11.50
CA LEU A 43 15.50 -24.86 11.09
C LEU A 43 14.96 -23.55 11.69
N PHE A 44 13.65 -23.50 11.94
CA PHE A 44 12.98 -22.33 12.49
C PHE A 44 12.31 -22.68 13.83
N PRO A 45 12.28 -21.75 14.78
CA PRO A 45 11.43 -21.87 15.97
C PRO A 45 9.99 -22.15 15.56
N LYS A 46 9.31 -23.04 16.29
CA LYS A 46 7.91 -23.44 16.01
C LYS A 46 6.92 -22.27 15.89
N TRP A 47 7.28 -21.12 16.46
CA TRP A 47 6.48 -19.90 16.46
C TRP A 47 6.61 -19.03 15.19
N VAL A 48 7.67 -19.20 14.40
CA VAL A 48 7.90 -18.39 13.19
C VAL A 48 6.84 -18.59 12.09
N PRO A 49 6.48 -19.83 11.69
CA PRO A 49 5.44 -20.02 10.67
C PRO A 49 4.04 -19.61 11.15
N ILE A 50 3.82 -19.60 12.47
CA ILE A 50 2.56 -19.15 13.07
C ILE A 50 2.50 -17.62 13.10
N GLY A 51 3.63 -16.95 13.38
CA GLY A 51 3.70 -15.50 13.58
C GLY A 51 3.41 -14.66 12.34
N CYS A 52 3.88 -15.07 11.16
CA CYS A 52 3.68 -14.28 9.95
C CYS A 52 2.21 -14.24 9.50
N GLY A 53 1.51 -15.38 9.56
CA GLY A 53 0.09 -15.46 9.22
C GLY A 53 -0.80 -14.73 10.23
N TRP A 54 -0.51 -14.89 11.53
CA TRP A 54 -1.27 -14.20 12.57
C TRP A 54 -1.06 -12.68 12.56
N ALA A 55 0.15 -12.21 12.27
CA ALA A 55 0.41 -10.77 12.15
C ALA A 55 -0.41 -10.15 11.01
N ALA A 56 -0.46 -10.81 9.85
CA ALA A 56 -1.28 -10.35 8.73
C ALA A 56 -2.79 -10.35 9.08
N PHE A 57 -3.27 -11.39 9.75
CA PHE A 57 -4.66 -11.47 10.19
C PHE A 57 -5.02 -10.36 11.19
N VAL A 58 -4.20 -10.15 12.22
CA VAL A 58 -4.38 -9.07 13.19
C VAL A 58 -4.35 -7.71 12.51
N PHE A 59 -3.43 -7.50 11.56
CA PHE A 59 -3.35 -6.25 10.81
C PHE A 59 -4.63 -5.99 9.99
N VAL A 60 -5.17 -7.00 9.32
CA VAL A 60 -6.43 -6.87 8.57
C VAL A 60 -7.60 -6.59 9.50
N VAL A 61 -7.70 -7.30 10.63
CA VAL A 61 -8.75 -7.07 11.64
C VAL A 61 -8.64 -5.65 12.23
N LEU A 62 -7.43 -5.18 12.52
CA LEU A 62 -7.20 -3.82 13.00
C LEU A 62 -7.57 -2.77 11.94
N LEU A 63 -7.25 -3.00 10.67
CA LEU A 63 -7.66 -2.11 9.59
C LEU A 63 -9.19 -2.07 9.43
N PHE A 64 -9.85 -3.23 9.51
CA PHE A 64 -11.31 -3.30 9.44
C PHE A 64 -11.98 -2.66 10.65
N ALA A 65 -11.46 -2.89 11.85
CA ALA A 65 -11.95 -2.26 13.07
C ALA A 65 -11.72 -0.75 13.04
N ALA A 66 -10.54 -0.30 12.59
CA ALA A 66 -10.26 1.11 12.37
C ALA A 66 -11.21 1.70 11.32
N GLY A 67 -11.44 1.01 10.19
CA GLY A 67 -12.39 1.44 9.16
C GLY A 67 -13.84 1.49 9.63
N ALA A 68 -14.26 0.56 10.49
CA ALA A 68 -15.60 0.51 11.07
C ALA A 68 -15.82 1.54 12.19
N PHE A 69 -14.76 1.89 12.92
CA PHE A 69 -14.77 2.94 13.96
C PHE A 69 -14.37 4.32 13.45
N VAL A 70 -13.90 4.46 12.21
CA VAL A 70 -13.81 5.78 11.56
C VAL A 70 -15.23 6.33 11.56
N PRO A 71 -15.50 7.40 12.32
CA PRO A 71 -16.86 7.90 12.43
C PRO A 71 -17.34 8.27 11.03
N LYS A 72 -18.66 8.21 10.81
CA LYS A 72 -19.35 8.92 9.70
C LYS A 72 -19.11 10.44 9.70
N SER A 73 -18.14 10.94 10.46
CA SER A 73 -17.69 12.31 10.39
C SER A 73 -16.84 12.44 9.14
N GLY A 74 -17.19 13.35 8.25
CA GLY A 74 -16.24 13.78 7.22
C GLY A 74 -15.10 14.60 7.83
N ALA A 75 -14.59 14.19 8.99
CA ALA A 75 -13.40 14.71 9.64
C ALA A 75 -12.15 14.41 8.81
N ALA A 76 -12.08 13.24 8.16
CA ALA A 76 -11.04 12.94 7.19
C ALA A 76 -11.09 13.89 5.98
N LEU A 77 -12.29 14.14 5.44
CA LEU A 77 -12.51 15.13 4.38
C LEU A 77 -12.19 16.56 4.85
N ALA A 78 -12.61 16.95 6.05
CA ALA A 78 -12.30 18.26 6.63
C ALA A 78 -10.79 18.43 6.84
N TRP A 79 -10.08 17.37 7.24
CA TRP A 79 -8.62 17.36 7.33
C TRP A 79 -7.96 17.44 5.95
N LEU A 80 -8.51 16.76 4.95
CA LEU A 80 -8.02 16.81 3.57
C LEU A 80 -8.18 18.22 2.95
N PHE A 81 -9.36 18.84 3.06
CA PHE A 81 -9.54 20.26 2.70
C PHE A 81 -8.69 21.18 3.59
N GLY A 82 -8.45 20.78 4.84
CA GLY A 82 -7.41 21.28 5.74
C GLY A 82 -6.07 21.48 5.06
N LYS A 83 -5.59 20.37 4.52
CA LYS A 83 -4.32 20.26 3.85
C LYS A 83 -4.29 21.01 2.53
N ILE A 84 -5.32 20.88 1.69
CA ILE A 84 -5.41 21.56 0.39
C ILE A 84 -5.31 23.08 0.52
N GLU A 85 -6.01 23.71 1.46
CA GLU A 85 -5.87 25.16 1.66
C GLU A 85 -4.44 25.54 2.07
N THR A 86 -3.84 24.75 2.96
CA THR A 86 -2.46 25.00 3.42
C THR A 86 -1.45 24.86 2.29
N ASP A 87 -1.69 23.90 1.39
CA ASP A 87 -0.86 23.67 0.19
C ASP A 87 -1.08 24.77 -0.85
N MET A 88 -2.31 25.10 -1.21
CA MET A 88 -2.59 26.06 -2.28
C MET A 88 -2.28 27.52 -1.91
N THR A 89 -2.37 27.88 -0.63
CA THR A 89 -2.14 29.27 -0.17
C THR A 89 -0.77 29.85 -0.55
N PRO A 90 0.36 29.12 -0.39
CA PRO A 90 1.66 29.59 -0.85
C PRO A 90 1.82 29.61 -2.38
N HIS A 91 1.02 28.85 -3.14
CA HIS A 91 1.07 28.81 -4.61
C HIS A 91 0.27 29.94 -5.29
N PHE A 92 -0.47 30.75 -4.53
CA PHE A 92 -1.10 31.96 -5.09
C PHE A 92 -0.06 32.95 -5.61
N ALA A 93 -0.15 33.29 -6.88
CA ALA A 93 0.68 34.30 -7.50
C ALA A 93 0.52 35.66 -6.80
N LYS A 94 1.55 36.51 -6.93
CA LYS A 94 1.60 37.84 -6.28
C LYS A 94 0.53 38.81 -6.79
N ASN A 95 -0.07 38.50 -7.94
CA ASN A 95 -1.18 39.25 -8.52
C ASN A 95 -2.50 38.98 -7.78
N VAL A 96 -2.67 37.87 -7.05
CA VAL A 96 -3.94 37.55 -6.36
C VAL A 96 -4.18 38.54 -5.21
N THR A 97 -5.35 39.18 -5.23
CA THR A 97 -5.67 40.21 -4.24
C THR A 97 -5.86 39.61 -2.84
N PRO A 98 -5.55 40.35 -1.76
CA PRO A 98 -5.80 39.88 -0.39
C PRO A 98 -7.28 39.55 -0.14
N ALA A 99 -8.19 40.26 -0.82
CA ALA A 99 -9.63 40.04 -0.75
C ALA A 99 -10.03 38.66 -1.30
N GLN A 100 -9.51 38.27 -2.47
CA GLN A 100 -9.75 36.95 -3.07
C GLN A 100 -9.20 35.82 -2.19
N LYS A 101 -8.02 35.98 -1.57
CA LYS A 101 -7.46 35.00 -0.64
C LYS A 101 -8.34 34.83 0.61
N ALA A 102 -8.85 35.93 1.15
CA ALA A 102 -9.75 35.90 2.31
C ALA A 102 -11.10 35.25 1.96
N GLU A 103 -11.63 35.50 0.77
CA GLU A 103 -12.88 34.91 0.28
C GLU A 103 -12.74 33.41 0.05
N PHE A 104 -11.62 32.98 -0.55
CA PHE A 104 -11.29 31.56 -0.69
C PHE A 104 -11.18 30.86 0.67
N ALA A 105 -10.49 31.44 1.64
CA ALA A 105 -10.36 30.88 2.99
C ALA A 105 -11.73 30.78 3.70
N ALA A 106 -12.61 31.76 3.52
CA ALA A 106 -13.96 31.73 4.10
C ALA A 106 -14.83 30.62 3.48
N GLU A 107 -14.78 30.45 2.17
CA GLU A 107 -15.53 29.40 1.45
C GLU A 107 -14.98 28.01 1.78
N MET A 108 -13.65 27.85 1.89
CA MET A 108 -13.00 26.60 2.31
C MET A 108 -13.29 26.23 3.76
N LYS A 109 -13.36 27.21 4.66
CA LYS A 109 -13.80 26.97 6.05
C LYS A 109 -15.24 26.45 6.11
N THR A 110 -16.10 26.97 5.25
CA THR A 110 -17.50 26.52 5.13
C THR A 110 -17.57 25.12 4.53
N LEU A 111 -16.72 24.82 3.54
CA LEU A 111 -16.58 23.48 2.94
C LEU A 111 -16.07 22.45 3.95
N ARG A 112 -15.12 22.82 4.82
CA ARG A 112 -14.66 21.95 5.91
C ARG A 112 -15.75 21.68 6.94
N ALA A 113 -16.57 22.68 7.26
CA ALA A 113 -17.69 22.52 8.17
C ALA A 113 -18.76 21.59 7.59
N SER A 114 -19.08 21.73 6.29
CA SER A 114 -20.02 20.84 5.59
C SER A 114 -19.47 19.43 5.39
N ALA A 115 -18.16 19.29 5.15
CA ALA A 115 -17.44 18.03 5.16
C ALA A 115 -17.57 17.33 6.51
N LYS A 116 -17.25 18.03 7.60
CA LYS A 116 -17.34 17.49 8.97
C LYS A 116 -18.75 17.03 9.31
N ALA A 117 -19.77 17.73 8.80
CA ALA A 117 -21.18 17.38 8.95
C ALA A 117 -21.64 16.21 8.06
N GLY A 118 -20.79 15.70 7.15
CA GLY A 118 -21.11 14.59 6.25
C GLY A 118 -22.14 14.94 5.18
N LYS A 119 -22.34 16.22 4.88
CA LYS A 119 -23.39 16.71 3.95
C LYS A 119 -22.89 17.01 2.54
N LEU A 120 -21.65 16.67 2.23
CA LEU A 120 -21.08 16.93 0.91
C LEU A 120 -21.60 15.93 -0.13
N LYS A 121 -22.07 16.45 -1.26
CA LYS A 121 -22.35 15.65 -2.46
C LYS A 121 -21.05 15.25 -3.13
N LEU A 122 -20.91 13.96 -3.41
CA LEU A 122 -19.68 13.37 -3.96
C LEU A 122 -19.33 13.99 -5.33
N ASP A 123 -20.32 14.13 -6.22
CA ASP A 123 -20.11 14.57 -7.61
C ASP A 123 -19.51 15.98 -7.69
N LYS A 124 -20.06 16.93 -6.92
CA LYS A 124 -19.60 18.31 -6.87
C LYS A 124 -18.26 18.46 -6.17
N THR A 125 -18.04 17.65 -5.14
CA THR A 125 -16.74 17.58 -4.46
C THR A 125 -15.64 17.07 -5.40
N GLN A 126 -15.96 16.12 -6.27
CA GLN A 126 -15.02 15.58 -7.26
C GLN A 126 -14.67 16.60 -8.34
N GLU A 127 -15.63 17.41 -8.79
CA GLU A 127 -15.42 18.52 -9.72
C GLU A 127 -14.46 19.56 -9.13
N PHE A 128 -14.65 19.93 -7.86
CA PHE A 128 -13.72 20.79 -7.13
C PHE A 128 -12.32 20.18 -7.01
N LEU A 129 -12.21 18.91 -6.61
CA LEU A 129 -10.91 18.26 -6.44
C LEU A 129 -10.13 18.16 -7.76
N LYS A 130 -10.83 17.88 -8.87
CA LYS A 130 -10.19 17.90 -10.21
C LYS A 130 -9.64 19.27 -10.55
N LEU A 131 -10.44 20.32 -10.36
CA LEU A 131 -10.00 21.69 -10.64
C LEU A 131 -8.87 22.12 -9.71
N ALA A 132 -8.93 21.76 -8.43
CA ALA A 132 -7.87 22.04 -7.47
C ALA A 132 -6.55 21.35 -7.88
N THR A 133 -6.60 20.10 -8.34
CA THR A 133 -5.41 19.41 -8.86
C THR A 133 -4.88 20.00 -10.16
N GLU A 134 -5.76 20.44 -11.06
CA GLU A 134 -5.37 21.10 -12.31
C GLU A 134 -4.66 22.44 -12.03
N VAL A 135 -5.22 23.25 -11.15
CA VAL A 135 -4.66 24.55 -10.77
C VAL A 135 -3.42 24.44 -9.88
N ASP A 136 -3.30 23.40 -9.06
CA ASP A 136 -2.10 23.12 -8.26
C ASP A 136 -0.95 22.54 -9.10
N SER A 137 -1.28 21.91 -10.26
CA SER A 137 -0.26 21.48 -11.23
C SER A 137 0.38 22.67 -11.94
N ASP A 138 -0.31 23.80 -12.01
CA ASP A 138 0.28 25.06 -12.46
C ASP A 138 1.11 25.67 -11.32
N GLU A 139 2.37 26.00 -11.62
CA GLU A 139 3.36 26.45 -10.63
C GLU A 139 2.89 27.68 -9.82
N LYS A 140 1.95 28.44 -10.38
CA LYS A 140 1.41 29.68 -9.82
C LYS A 140 -0.07 29.85 -10.18
N ILE A 141 -0.89 30.06 -9.16
CA ILE A 141 -2.33 30.30 -9.31
C ILE A 141 -2.60 31.77 -9.62
N ASP A 142 -3.13 32.07 -10.80
CA ASP A 142 -3.48 33.43 -11.23
C ASP A 142 -4.86 33.89 -10.71
N GLN A 143 -5.14 35.20 -10.81
CA GLN A 143 -6.43 35.78 -10.37
C GLN A 143 -7.65 35.08 -10.99
N ALA A 144 -7.60 34.80 -12.29
CA ALA A 144 -8.71 34.15 -13.00
C ALA A 144 -8.93 32.70 -12.54
N GLU A 145 -7.88 32.01 -12.09
CA GLU A 145 -7.95 30.64 -11.56
C GLU A 145 -8.43 30.63 -10.12
N ALA A 146 -7.97 31.59 -9.32
CA ALA A 146 -8.48 31.81 -7.97
C ALA A 146 -10.00 32.09 -7.99
N ASP A 147 -10.48 32.93 -8.90
CA ASP A 147 -11.91 33.22 -9.05
C ASP A 147 -12.72 31.99 -9.48
N LYS A 148 -12.17 31.15 -10.38
CA LYS A 148 -12.78 29.86 -10.76
C LYS A 148 -12.84 28.92 -9.56
N LEU A 149 -11.77 28.81 -8.77
CA LEU A 149 -11.75 27.98 -7.58
C LEU A 149 -12.80 28.43 -6.55
N ILE A 150 -12.87 29.73 -6.28
CA ILE A 150 -13.86 30.31 -5.36
C ILE A 150 -15.28 30.03 -5.85
N ALA A 151 -15.55 30.19 -7.14
CA ALA A 151 -16.85 29.91 -7.72
C ALA A 151 -17.26 28.43 -7.56
N VAL A 152 -16.34 27.50 -7.77
CA VAL A 152 -16.60 26.07 -7.62
C VAL A 152 -16.78 25.68 -6.15
N VAL A 153 -15.94 26.17 -5.22
CA VAL A 153 -16.15 25.92 -3.78
C VAL A 153 -17.50 26.45 -3.33
N ARG A 154 -17.91 27.63 -3.81
CA ARG A 154 -19.23 28.20 -3.53
C ARG A 154 -20.36 27.36 -4.08
N ASP A 155 -20.23 26.79 -5.29
CA ASP A 155 -21.23 25.88 -5.87
C ASP A 155 -21.37 24.60 -5.01
N VAL A 156 -20.25 24.03 -4.55
CA VAL A 156 -20.26 22.91 -3.61
C VAL A 156 -20.97 23.29 -2.31
N ASN A 157 -20.67 24.44 -1.72
CA ASN A 157 -21.32 24.93 -0.51
C ASN A 157 -22.83 25.17 -0.69
N ARG A 158 -23.28 25.62 -1.87
CA ARG A 158 -24.71 25.75 -2.18
C ARG A 158 -25.40 24.40 -2.31
N SER A 159 -24.71 23.39 -2.82
CA SER A 159 -25.26 22.04 -3.02
C SER A 159 -25.54 21.26 -1.72
N VAL A 160 -24.97 21.73 -0.60
CA VAL A 160 -25.10 21.20 0.77
C VAL A 160 -26.38 21.70 1.47
N LYS A 161 -26.97 22.80 0.99
CA LYS A 161 -28.17 23.42 1.56
C LYS A 161 -29.42 22.60 1.23
#